data_AF-A0A971S0P6-F1
#
_entry.id   AF-A0A971S0P6-F1
#
_cell.length_a   1.000
_cell.length_b   1.000
_cell.length_c   1.000
_cell.angle_alpha   90.00
_cell.angle_beta   90.00
_cell.angle_gamma   90.00
#
_symmetry.space_group_name_H-M   'P 1'
#
loop_
_entity.id
_entity.type
_entity.pdbx_description
1 polymer ?
#
loop_
_entity_poly.entity_id
_entity_poly.type
_entity_poly.pdbx_seq_one_letter_code
_entity_poly.pdbx_strand_id
1 'polypeptide(L)'
;MLLLTPGNPVVTVQLKNSAGNPISGGVVKYYSDGWKLFGTTDASGQVIGQLKAGVYPFTMKYANTHQLKVQNITTNTTIMFQTGRVYSESGRCTHYHANVWQAFSQNMELLPGIYMFRYNDIIPIRLHTIAGGTLSHIH
;
A
#
# COMPACT_ATOMS: atom_id res chain seq x y z
N MET A 1 21.81 6.85 17.59
CA MET A 1 21.64 8.27 17.19
C MET A 1 21.84 8.33 15.68
N LEU A 2 20.79 8.62 14.91
CA LEU A 2 20.91 8.74 13.44
C LEU A 2 21.57 10.09 13.14
N LEU A 3 22.77 10.09 12.55
CA LEU A 3 23.44 11.34 12.15
C LEU A 3 22.79 11.84 10.86
N LEU A 4 21.94 12.86 10.97
CA LEU A 4 21.34 13.51 9.81
C LEU A 4 22.41 14.33 9.08
N THR A 5 22.58 14.09 7.77
CA THR A 5 23.49 14.91 6.96
C THR A 5 22.82 16.25 6.61
N PRO A 6 23.46 17.40 6.87
CA PRO A 6 22.94 18.70 6.46
C PRO A 6 22.76 18.73 4.93
N GLY A 7 21.55 19.05 4.46
CA GLY A 7 21.23 19.21 3.03
C GLY A 7 20.33 18.15 2.40
N ASN A 8 20.06 17.03 3.07
CA ASN A 8 19.12 16.01 2.59
C ASN A 8 17.78 16.08 3.35
N PRO A 9 16.63 16.28 2.68
CA PRO A 9 15.33 16.24 3.34
C PRO A 9 15.08 14.90 4.06
N VAL A 10 14.47 14.99 5.25
CA VAL A 10 13.93 13.85 5.97
C VAL A 10 12.60 13.48 5.33
N VAL A 11 12.53 12.28 4.77
CA VAL A 11 11.37 11.73 4.06
C VAL A 11 10.66 10.76 4.98
N THR A 12 9.34 10.92 5.10
CA THR A 12 8.47 10.04 5.86
C THR A 12 7.49 9.36 4.91
N VAL A 13 7.49 8.03 4.87
CA VAL A 13 6.49 7.25 4.14
C VAL A 13 5.56 6.59 5.14
N GLN A 14 4.25 6.78 4.96
CA GLN A 14 3.22 6.31 5.87
C GLN A 14 2.34 5.27 5.17
N LEU A 15 1.93 4.23 5.90
CA LEU A 15 0.88 3.31 5.50
C LEU A 15 -0.24 3.32 6.54
N LYS A 16 -1.46 3.59 6.07
CA LYS A 16 -2.67 3.60 6.89
C LYS A 16 -3.71 2.64 6.34
N ASN A 17 -4.54 2.12 7.24
CA ASN A 17 -5.72 1.36 6.88
C ASN A 17 -6.84 2.27 6.36
N SER A 18 -7.92 1.67 5.87
CA SER A 18 -9.11 2.41 5.40
C SER A 18 -9.66 3.42 6.41
N ALA A 19 -9.61 3.10 7.70
CA ALA A 19 -10.05 3.97 8.79
C ALA A 19 -9.01 5.00 9.26
N GLY A 20 -7.83 5.06 8.62
CA GLY A 20 -6.76 6.01 8.95
C GLY A 20 -5.83 5.57 10.08
N ASN A 21 -5.99 4.35 10.60
CA ASN A 21 -5.09 3.77 11.61
C ASN A 21 -3.78 3.29 10.97
N PRO A 22 -2.65 3.32 11.70
CA PRO A 22 -1.36 2.90 11.14
C PRO A 22 -1.30 1.40 10.82
N ILE A 23 -0.55 1.04 9.78
CA ILE A 23 -0.24 -0.36 9.44
C ILE A 23 1.28 -0.56 9.41
N SER A 24 1.77 -1.50 10.22
CA SER A 24 3.14 -2.01 10.15
C SER A 24 3.33 -3.05 9.04
N GLY A 25 4.56 -3.19 8.55
CA GLY A 25 4.94 -4.26 7.61
C GLY A 25 4.78 -3.91 6.12
N GLY A 26 4.44 -2.67 5.79
CA GLY A 26 4.45 -2.17 4.43
C GLY A 26 5.88 -1.96 3.93
N VAL A 27 6.26 -2.62 2.84
CA VAL A 27 7.62 -2.52 2.28
C VAL A 27 7.68 -1.40 1.26
N VAL A 28 8.58 -0.46 1.46
CA VAL A 28 8.74 0.73 0.63
C VAL A 28 10.01 0.63 -0.21
N LYS A 29 9.88 0.87 -1.51
CA LYS A 29 11.01 1.12 -2.41
C LYS A 29 10.88 2.47 -3.08
N TYR A 30 11.99 3.05 -3.50
CA TYR A 30 12.03 4.23 -4.34
C TYR A 30 12.89 3.98 -5.57
N TYR A 31 12.59 4.69 -6.66
CA TYR A 31 13.36 4.59 -7.90
C TYR A 31 14.28 5.80 -8.05
N SER A 32 15.57 5.56 -8.29
CA SER A 32 16.53 6.61 -8.66
C SER A 32 17.35 6.16 -9.88
N ASP A 33 18.49 5.51 -9.67
CA ASP A 33 19.30 4.78 -10.68
C ASP A 33 18.91 3.29 -10.76
N GLY A 34 17.74 2.96 -10.21
CA GLY A 34 17.27 1.60 -9.94
C GLY A 34 16.32 1.58 -8.75
N TRP A 35 15.62 0.46 -8.56
CA TRP A 35 14.74 0.26 -7.41
C TRP A 35 15.56 -0.02 -6.15
N LYS A 36 15.52 0.90 -5.19
CA LYS A 36 16.21 0.79 -3.91
C LYS A 36 15.21 0.57 -2.78
N LEU A 37 15.58 -0.27 -1.80
CA LEU A 37 14.82 -0.44 -0.58
C LEU A 37 14.90 0.86 0.24
N PHE A 38 13.75 1.44 0.58
CA PHE A 38 13.66 2.55 1.52
C PHE A 38 13.50 2.04 2.95
N GLY A 39 12.71 0.98 3.14
CA GLY A 39 12.56 0.27 4.40
C GLY A 39 11.17 -0.33 4.56
N THR A 40 10.76 -0.62 5.79
CA THR A 40 9.47 -1.23 6.12
C THR A 40 8.76 -0.39 7.20
N THR A 41 7.44 -0.20 7.10
CA THR A 41 6.70 0.58 8.09
C THR A 41 6.70 -0.11 9.46
N ASP A 42 6.98 0.68 10.50
CA ASP A 42 6.98 0.24 11.90
C ASP A 42 5.56 0.20 12.50
N ALA A 43 5.45 -0.02 13.82
CA ALA A 43 4.18 -0.06 14.54
C ALA A 43 3.38 1.27 14.48
N SER A 44 4.05 2.40 14.22
CA SER A 44 3.41 3.70 13.98
C SER A 44 2.94 3.87 12.54
N GLY A 45 3.15 2.87 11.68
CA GLY A 45 2.80 2.88 10.27
C GLY A 45 3.75 3.71 9.43
N GLN A 46 4.98 3.94 9.89
CA GLN A 46 5.93 4.85 9.25
C GLN A 46 7.27 4.19 8.97
N VAL A 47 7.92 4.65 7.91
CA VAL A 47 9.35 4.46 7.67
C VAL A 47 9.95 5.81 7.33
N ILE A 48 11.08 6.13 7.98
CA ILE A 48 11.73 7.44 7.89
C ILE A 48 13.15 7.23 7.35
N GLY A 49 13.54 8.07 6.40
CA GLY A 49 14.88 8.06 5.81
C GLY A 49 15.28 9.43 5.28
N GLN A 50 16.49 9.55 4.76
CA GLN A 50 16.96 10.75 4.07
C GLN A 50 17.24 10.45 2.61
N LEU A 51 16.86 11.38 1.73
CA LEU A 51 17.16 11.33 0.30
C LEU A 51 17.63 12.71 -0.14
N LYS A 52 18.33 12.78 -1.27
CA LYS A 52 18.59 14.07 -1.94
C LYS A 52 17.25 14.68 -2.35
N ALA A 53 17.14 16.01 -2.31
CA ALA A 53 15.95 16.69 -2.81
C ALA A 53 15.73 16.35 -4.30
N GLY A 54 14.48 16.09 -4.68
CA GLY A 54 14.14 15.65 -6.04
C GLY A 54 12.73 15.08 -6.17
N VAL A 55 12.46 14.53 -7.34
CA VAL A 55 11.20 13.85 -7.66
C VAL A 55 11.48 12.36 -7.85
N TYR A 56 10.82 11.52 -7.06
CA TYR A 56 11.05 10.08 -7.05
C TYR A 56 9.74 9.30 -7.16
N PRO A 57 9.69 8.22 -7.96
CA PRO A 57 8.70 7.17 -7.80
C PRO A 57 8.94 6.39 -6.49
N PHE A 58 7.90 6.25 -5.68
CA PHE A 58 7.85 5.37 -4.52
C PHE A 58 6.86 4.24 -4.76
N THR A 59 7.20 3.03 -4.35
CA THR A 59 6.28 1.89 -4.31
C THR A 59 6.06 1.44 -2.89
N MET A 60 4.82 1.11 -2.58
CA MET A 60 4.42 0.42 -1.37
C MET A 60 3.99 -0.99 -1.74
N LYS A 61 4.51 -2.02 -1.07
CA LYS A 61 4.01 -3.39 -1.13
C LYS A 61 3.39 -3.77 0.20
N TYR A 62 2.14 -4.22 0.17
CA TYR A 62 1.40 -4.69 1.34
C TYR A 62 0.33 -5.70 0.91
N ALA A 63 0.10 -6.76 1.70
CA ALA A 63 -0.85 -7.82 1.40
C ALA A 63 -0.72 -8.38 -0.04
N ASN A 64 0.51 -8.56 -0.52
CA ASN A 64 0.85 -8.98 -1.90
C ASN A 64 0.44 -8.01 -3.02
N THR A 65 -0.22 -6.91 -2.68
CA THR A 65 -0.56 -5.82 -3.60
C THR A 65 0.52 -4.75 -3.61
N HIS A 66 0.48 -3.86 -4.59
CA HIS A 66 1.41 -2.75 -4.69
C HIS A 66 0.74 -1.48 -5.21
N GLN A 67 1.25 -0.34 -4.78
CA GLN A 67 0.86 0.97 -5.31
C GLN A 67 2.12 1.79 -5.58
N LEU A 68 2.14 2.52 -6.69
CA LEU A 68 3.18 3.49 -7.03
C LEU A 68 2.63 4.91 -6.84
N LYS A 69 3.44 5.79 -6.26
CA LYS A 69 3.20 7.24 -6.21
C LYS A 69 4.48 7.98 -6.61
N VAL A 70 4.35 9.01 -7.44
CA VAL A 70 5.46 9.92 -7.74
C VAL A 70 5.38 11.08 -6.75
N GLN A 71 6.48 11.35 -6.04
CA GLN A 71 6.55 12.40 -5.02
C GLN A 71 7.68 13.38 -5.32
N ASN A 72 7.38 14.67 -5.25
CA ASN A 72 8.38 15.73 -5.15
C ASN A 72 8.73 15.97 -3.68
N ILE A 73 9.87 15.45 -3.23
CA ILE A 73 10.34 15.58 -1.84
C ILE A 73 11.12 16.87 -1.58
N THR A 74 11.30 17.71 -2.59
CA THR A 74 11.78 19.09 -2.40
C THR A 74 10.70 19.96 -1.76
N THR A 75 9.42 19.69 -2.05
CA THR A 75 8.28 20.50 -1.57
C THR A 75 7.39 19.78 -0.56
N ASN A 76 7.30 18.45 -0.62
CA ASN A 76 6.55 17.65 0.34
C ASN A 76 7.26 16.33 0.62
N THR A 77 7.77 16.19 1.84
CA THR A 77 8.55 15.03 2.26
C THR A 77 7.70 13.90 2.86
N THR A 78 6.37 14.04 2.90
CA THR A 78 5.46 13.03 3.42
C THR A 78 4.71 12.34 2.29
N ILE A 79 4.93 11.03 2.15
CA ILE A 79 4.21 10.17 1.20
C ILE A 79 3.24 9.30 1.98
N MET A 80 1.94 9.49 1.78
CA MET A 80 0.92 8.71 2.48
C MET A 80 0.26 7.70 1.54
N PHE A 81 0.33 6.42 1.91
CA PHE A 81 -0.42 5.33 1.31
C PHE A 81 -1.58 4.96 2.22
N GLN A 82 -2.76 4.73 1.64
CA GLN A 82 -3.95 4.33 2.38
C GLN A 82 -4.65 3.19 1.65
N THR A 83 -4.91 2.11 2.36
CA THR A 83 -5.62 0.94 1.84
C THR A 83 -7.13 1.16 1.79
N GLY A 84 -7.82 0.31 1.04
CA GLY A 84 -9.26 0.11 1.14
C GLY A 84 -9.57 -1.23 1.81
N ARG A 85 -10.61 -1.23 2.65
CA ARG A 85 -11.11 -2.43 3.30
C ARG A 85 -12.02 -3.17 2.35
N VAL A 86 -11.89 -4.48 2.29
CA VAL A 86 -12.72 -5.33 1.43
C VAL A 86 -13.64 -6.19 2.27
N TYR A 87 -14.93 -6.17 1.95
CA TYR A 87 -15.94 -6.99 2.60
C TYR A 87 -16.76 -7.77 1.59
N SER A 88 -16.78 -9.10 1.72
CA SER A 88 -17.62 -9.97 0.88
C SER A 88 -19.04 -10.09 1.45
N GLU A 89 -20.08 -9.57 0.76
CA GLU A 89 -21.43 -9.57 1.35
C GLU A 89 -22.04 -10.97 1.39
N SER A 90 -21.83 -11.76 0.34
CA SER A 90 -22.21 -13.18 0.31
C SER A 90 -21.42 -14.07 1.27
N GLY A 91 -20.25 -13.62 1.75
CA GLY A 91 -19.31 -14.46 2.49
C GLY A 91 -18.68 -15.59 1.66
N ARG A 92 -18.85 -15.59 0.32
CA ARG A 92 -18.37 -16.67 -0.57
C ARG A 92 -17.05 -16.36 -1.26
N CYS A 93 -16.47 -15.18 -1.04
CA CYS A 93 -15.16 -14.86 -1.58
C CYS A 93 -14.10 -15.78 -0.96
N THR A 94 -13.30 -16.42 -1.81
CA THR A 94 -12.24 -17.35 -1.38
C THR A 94 -10.86 -16.80 -1.66
N HIS A 95 -10.68 -16.03 -2.74
CA HIS A 95 -9.38 -15.52 -3.15
C HIS A 95 -9.47 -14.15 -3.81
N TYR A 96 -8.34 -13.45 -3.81
CA TYR A 96 -8.08 -12.28 -4.66
C TYR A 96 -6.82 -12.52 -5.49
N HIS A 97 -6.73 -11.93 -6.67
CA HIS A 97 -5.57 -12.09 -7.55
C HIS A 97 -4.54 -10.99 -7.32
N ALA A 98 -3.35 -11.35 -6.85
CA ALA A 98 -2.21 -10.46 -6.64
C ALA A 98 -0.89 -11.16 -7.02
N ASN A 99 -0.55 -11.11 -8.31
CA ASN A 99 0.46 -11.94 -9.01
C ASN A 99 0.13 -13.44 -9.05
N VAL A 100 -0.30 -13.99 -7.92
CA VAL A 100 -0.89 -15.32 -7.79
C VAL A 100 -2.19 -15.20 -7.00
N TRP A 101 -3.04 -16.23 -7.05
CA TRP A 101 -4.25 -16.26 -6.22
C TRP A 101 -3.87 -16.35 -4.74
N GLN A 102 -4.32 -15.37 -3.97
CA GLN A 102 -4.10 -15.25 -2.53
C GLN A 102 -5.41 -15.52 -1.80
N ALA A 103 -5.34 -16.19 -0.66
CA ALA A 103 -6.53 -16.45 0.15
C ALA A 103 -7.19 -15.14 0.59
N PHE A 104 -8.51 -15.07 0.47
CA PHE A 104 -9.30 -13.95 0.96
C PHE A 104 -9.56 -14.12 2.45
N SER A 105 -9.48 -13.02 3.19
CA SER A 105 -9.94 -12.95 4.58
C SER A 105 -10.88 -11.75 4.70
N GLN A 106 -11.96 -11.93 5.46
CA GLN A 106 -12.91 -10.85 5.62
C GLN A 106 -12.26 -9.61 6.23
N ASN A 107 -12.69 -8.44 5.75
CA ASN A 107 -12.18 -7.14 6.20
C ASN A 107 -10.69 -6.90 5.91
N MET A 108 -10.09 -7.64 4.99
CA MET A 108 -8.71 -7.40 4.62
C MET A 108 -8.52 -6.02 3.98
N GLU A 109 -7.32 -5.48 4.14
CA GLU A 109 -6.92 -4.16 3.65
C GLU A 109 -6.02 -4.32 2.43
N LEU A 110 -6.43 -3.76 1.29
CA LEU A 110 -5.68 -3.82 0.03
C LEU A 110 -5.25 -2.43 -0.41
N LEU A 111 -4.08 -2.32 -1.05
CA LEU A 111 -3.69 -1.05 -1.68
C LEU A 111 -4.66 -0.72 -2.84
N PRO A 112 -4.88 0.56 -3.16
CA PRO A 112 -5.82 0.93 -4.21
C PRO A 112 -5.47 0.32 -5.57
N GLY A 113 -6.48 -0.19 -6.27
CA GLY A 113 -6.30 -0.90 -7.54
C GLY A 113 -7.56 -1.63 -7.99
N ILE A 114 -7.47 -2.30 -9.13
CA ILE A 114 -8.53 -3.16 -9.65
C ILE A 114 -8.07 -4.62 -9.46
N TYR A 115 -8.88 -5.41 -8.77
CA TYR A 115 -8.55 -6.80 -8.43
C TYR A 115 -9.62 -7.77 -8.90
N MET A 116 -9.18 -8.95 -9.33
CA MET A 116 -10.07 -10.09 -9.55
C MET A 116 -10.28 -10.81 -8.23
N PHE A 117 -11.54 -11.06 -7.87
CA PHE A 117 -11.95 -11.83 -6.71
C PHE A 117 -12.62 -13.12 -7.18
N ARG A 118 -12.30 -14.23 -6.52
CA ARG A 118 -12.88 -15.55 -6.79
C ARG A 118 -13.91 -15.90 -5.73
N TYR A 119 -15.06 -16.41 -6.16
CA TYR A 119 -16.18 -16.80 -5.30
C TYR A 119 -16.48 -18.29 -5.45
N ASN A 120 -16.91 -18.93 -4.37
CA ASN A 120 -17.39 -20.31 -4.39
C ASN A 120 -18.89 -20.35 -4.71
N ASP A 121 -19.26 -19.90 -5.90
CA ASP A 121 -20.62 -19.96 -6.43
C ASP A 121 -20.63 -20.00 -7.97
N ILE A 122 -21.81 -19.80 -8.55
CA ILE A 122 -22.07 -19.95 -9.99
C ILE A 122 -21.34 -18.86 -10.81
N ILE A 123 -20.91 -17.75 -10.21
CA ILE A 123 -20.17 -16.69 -10.90
C ILE A 123 -18.76 -16.57 -10.29
N PRO A 124 -17.82 -17.41 -10.74
CA PRO A 124 -16.65 -17.73 -9.96
C PRO A 124 -15.63 -16.59 -9.86
N ILE A 125 -15.66 -15.58 -10.75
CA ILE A 125 -14.66 -14.49 -10.77
C ILE A 125 -15.31 -13.15 -11.15
N ARG A 126 -15.06 -12.09 -10.37
CA ARG A 126 -15.41 -10.70 -10.71
C ARG A 126 -14.29 -9.70 -10.44
N LEU A 127 -14.25 -8.62 -11.21
CA LEU A 127 -13.38 -7.47 -10.98
C LEU A 127 -14.04 -6.47 -10.03
N HIS A 128 -13.30 -5.96 -9.06
CA HIS A 128 -13.72 -4.85 -8.21
C HIS A 128 -12.60 -3.82 -8.08
N THR A 129 -12.98 -2.55 -8.08
CA THR A 129 -12.07 -1.44 -7.78
C THR A 129 -12.05 -1.23 -6.27
N ILE A 130 -10.86 -1.24 -5.69
CA ILE A 130 -10.63 -0.91 -4.28
C ILE A 130 -10.00 0.48 -4.23
N ALA A 131 -10.68 1.41 -3.56
CA ALA A 131 -10.20 2.77 -3.34
C ALA A 131 -9.60 2.92 -1.93
N GLY A 132 -8.64 3.83 -1.78
CA GLY A 132 -8.06 4.12 -0.46
C GLY A 132 -9.06 4.85 0.44
N GLY A 133 -9.10 4.49 1.71
CA GLY A 133 -9.95 5.16 2.70
C GLY A 133 -11.43 4.76 2.64
N THR A 134 -11.77 3.70 1.90
CA THR A 134 -13.17 3.24 1.75
C THR A 134 -13.35 1.79 2.21
N LEU A 135 -14.60 1.46 2.55
CA LEU A 135 -15.08 0.08 2.61
C LEU A 135 -15.64 -0.29 1.23
N SER A 136 -15.07 -1.30 0.61
CA SER A 136 -15.50 -1.86 -0.67
C SER A 136 -16.31 -3.13 -0.42
N HIS A 137 -17.59 -3.09 -0.76
CA HIS A 137 -18.49 -4.23 -0.73
C HIS A 137 -18.33 -5.03 -2.03
N ILE A 138 -18.01 -6.32 -1.92
CA ILE A 138 -17.80 -7.22 -3.05
C ILE A 138 -18.74 -8.41 -2.97
N HIS A 139 -19.44 -8.70 -4.07
CA HIS A 139 -20.37 -9.83 -4.18
C HIS A 139 -21.18 -10.02 -2.89
#